data_AF-A0A7C5K1W7-F1
#
_entry.id   AF-A0A7C5K1W7-F1
#
_cell.length_a   1.000
_cell.length_b   1.000
_cell.length_c   1.000
_cell.angle_alpha   90.00
_cell.angle_beta   90.00
_cell.angle_gamma   90.00
#
_symmetry.space_group_name_H-M   'P 1'
#
loop_
_entity.id
_entity.type
_entity.pdbx_description
1 polymer ?
#
loop_
_entity_poly.entity_id
_entity_poly.type
_entity_poly.pdbx_seq_one_letter_code
_entity_poly.pdbx_strand_id
1 'polypeptide(L)'
;MPKFSRPFSITRKVAQLKETVKIDTQKIREKILEELQAIFQNAVSLAKGETTVNKEPLTIKQRQAWARVAAYTAQVIQGIAKGFDEHQIDEDLAKLEALINEAAAKTKT
;
A
#
# COMPACT_ATOMS: atom_id res chain seq x y z
N MET A 1 -34.80 38.44 -7.51
CA MET A 1 -33.75 37.43 -7.23
C MET A 1 -33.16 36.98 -8.56
N PRO A 2 -31.83 37.05 -8.77
CA PRO A 2 -31.23 36.61 -10.02
C PRO A 2 -31.39 35.09 -10.15
N LYS A 3 -32.05 34.65 -11.22
CA LYS A 3 -32.21 33.24 -11.57
C LYS A 3 -30.84 32.73 -12.04
N PHE A 4 -30.04 32.18 -11.13
CA PHE A 4 -28.84 31.43 -11.52
C PHE A 4 -29.29 30.33 -12.50
N SER A 5 -28.80 30.39 -13.73
CA SER A 5 -29.24 29.47 -14.78
C SER A 5 -28.89 28.04 -14.35
N ARG A 6 -29.84 27.11 -14.52
CA ARG A 6 -29.68 25.67 -14.16
C ARG A 6 -28.32 25.05 -14.58
N PRO A 7 -27.71 25.41 -15.73
CA PRO A 7 -26.37 24.92 -16.09
C PRO A 7 -25.26 25.30 -15.10
N PHE A 8 -25.32 26.50 -14.52
CA PHE A 8 -24.31 27.00 -13.58
C PHE A 8 -24.38 26.26 -12.23
N SER A 9 -25.57 25.88 -11.78
CA SER A 9 -25.74 25.12 -10.53
C SER A 9 -25.27 23.66 -10.67
N ILE A 10 -25.52 23.03 -11.83
CA ILE A 10 -25.03 21.68 -12.13
C ILE A 10 -23.51 21.66 -12.21
N THR A 11 -22.89 22.61 -12.92
CA THR A 11 -21.43 22.70 -13.05
C THR A 11 -20.75 22.88 -11.69
N ARG A 12 -21.30 23.75 -10.84
CA ARG A 12 -20.82 23.94 -9.46
C ARG A 12 -20.91 22.66 -8.63
N LYS A 13 -22.01 21.91 -8.76
CA LYS A 13 -22.21 20.65 -8.04
C LYS A 13 -21.25 19.56 -8.51
N VAL A 14 -20.96 19.48 -9.81
CA VAL A 14 -19.92 18.60 -10.35
C VAL A 14 -18.53 18.97 -9.82
N ALA A 15 -18.20 20.27 -9.75
CA ALA A 15 -16.92 20.72 -9.18
C ALA A 15 -16.79 20.35 -7.69
N GLN A 16 -17.86 20.51 -6.91
CA GLN A 16 -17.90 20.09 -5.51
C GLN A 16 -17.70 18.59 -5.36
N LEU A 17 -18.39 17.79 -6.18
CA LEU A 17 -18.22 16.33 -6.18
C LEU A 17 -16.78 15.93 -6.53
N LYS A 18 -16.16 16.59 -7.53
CA LYS A 18 -14.75 16.35 -7.87
C LYS A 18 -13.81 16.64 -6.71
N GLU A 19 -14.04 17.73 -5.98
CA GLU A 19 -13.20 18.08 -4.82
C GLU A 19 -13.40 17.11 -3.65
N THR A 20 -14.66 16.71 -3.37
CA THR A 20 -14.96 15.70 -2.34
C THR A 20 -14.28 14.37 -2.66
N VAL A 21 -14.45 13.86 -3.89
CA VAL A 21 -13.81 12.61 -4.33
C VAL A 21 -12.29 12.71 -4.22
N LYS A 22 -11.69 13.81 -4.68
CA LYS A 22 -10.24 14.03 -4.57
C LYS A 22 -9.74 13.98 -3.13
N ILE A 23 -10.44 14.65 -2.20
CA ILE A 23 -10.09 14.66 -0.77
C ILE A 23 -10.14 13.25 -0.19
N ASP A 24 -11.22 12.51 -0.48
CA ASP A 24 -11.40 11.16 0.04
C ASP A 24 -10.33 10.22 -0.53
N THR A 25 -10.03 10.31 -1.84
CA THR A 25 -8.95 9.55 -2.47
C THR A 25 -7.58 9.86 -1.86
N GLN A 26 -7.25 11.12 -1.57
CA GLN A 26 -5.96 11.45 -0.94
C GLN A 26 -5.85 10.88 0.48
N LYS A 27 -6.92 10.98 1.28
CA LYS A 27 -6.92 10.41 2.64
C LYS A 27 -6.75 8.89 2.63
N ILE A 28 -7.45 8.21 1.72
CA ILE A 28 -7.32 6.75 1.57
C ILE A 28 -5.91 6.38 1.15
N ARG A 29 -5.35 7.13 0.19
CA ARG A 29 -3.98 6.95 -0.30
C ARG A 29 -2.93 7.12 0.80
N GLU A 30 -3.04 8.18 1.60
CA GLU A 30 -2.13 8.43 2.73
C GLU A 30 -2.15 7.25 3.70
N LYS A 31 -3.34 6.80 4.10
CA LYS A 31 -3.49 5.65 4.99
C LYS A 31 -2.87 4.38 4.42
N ILE A 32 -3.08 4.09 3.13
CA ILE A 32 -2.49 2.91 2.48
C ILE A 32 -0.96 2.99 2.48
N LEU A 33 -0.40 4.18 2.20
CA LEU A 33 1.05 4.39 2.21
C LEU A 33 1.66 4.20 3.61
N GLU A 34 0.98 4.66 4.66
CA GLU A 34 1.41 4.45 6.05
C GLU A 34 1.46 2.96 6.43
N GLU A 35 0.41 2.21 6.09
CA GLU A 35 0.36 0.76 6.36
C GLU A 35 1.41 -0.01 5.55
N LEU A 36 1.60 0.33 4.27
CA LEU A 36 2.66 -0.25 3.44
C LEU A 36 4.05 0.07 3.98
N GLN A 37 4.26 1.27 4.53
CA GLN A 37 5.51 1.63 5.18
C GLN A 37 5.77 0.75 6.41
N ALA A 38 4.75 0.47 7.23
CA ALA A 38 4.88 -0.44 8.36
C ALA A 38 5.26 -1.87 7.91
N ILE A 39 4.60 -2.38 6.85
CA ILE A 39 4.94 -3.69 6.26
C ILE A 39 6.40 -3.70 5.77
N PHE A 40 6.83 -2.65 5.07
CA PHE A 40 8.19 -2.53 4.58
C PHE A 40 9.21 -2.57 5.72
N GLN A 41 9.02 -1.80 6.79
CA GLN A 41 9.94 -1.77 7.93
C GLN A 41 10.05 -3.14 8.61
N ASN A 42 8.92 -3.82 8.81
CA ASN A 42 8.89 -5.16 9.38
C ASN A 42 9.64 -6.17 8.50
N ALA A 43 9.40 -6.14 7.18
CA ALA A 43 10.09 -7.00 6.23
C ALA A 43 11.60 -6.73 6.19
N VAL A 44 12.02 -5.46 6.27
CA VAL A 44 13.44 -5.08 6.35
C VAL A 44 14.08 -5.58 7.65
N SER A 45 13.40 -5.45 8.79
CA SER A 45 13.93 -5.93 10.07
C SER A 45 14.17 -7.45 10.06
N LEU A 46 13.22 -8.21 9.49
CA LEU A 46 13.34 -9.66 9.29
C LEU A 46 14.46 -10.00 8.29
N ALA A 47 14.58 -9.24 7.20
CA ALA A 47 15.62 -9.44 6.20
C ALA A 47 17.03 -9.18 6.75
N LYS A 48 17.18 -8.17 7.62
CA LYS A 48 18.45 -7.90 8.31
C LYS A 48 18.76 -8.91 9.41
N GLY A 49 17.75 -9.65 9.88
CA GLY A 49 17.86 -10.58 11.01
C GLY A 49 17.96 -9.86 12.35
N GLU A 50 17.45 -8.63 12.43
CA GLU A 50 17.31 -7.86 13.67
C GLU A 50 16.22 -8.46 14.58
N THR A 51 15.30 -9.21 13.99
CA THR A 51 14.20 -9.91 14.68
C THR A 51 14.46 -11.41 14.70
N THR A 52 14.30 -12.05 15.84
CA THR A 52 14.28 -13.52 15.96
C THR A 52 12.86 -14.04 15.80
N VAL A 53 12.67 -15.13 15.05
CA VAL A 53 11.39 -15.84 15.00
C VAL A 53 11.54 -17.10 15.83
N ASN A 54 10.61 -17.33 16.77
CA ASN A 54 10.69 -18.46 17.71
C ASN A 54 11.99 -18.54 18.53
N LYS A 55 12.59 -17.38 18.87
CA LYS A 55 13.88 -17.25 19.58
C LYS A 55 15.10 -17.73 18.78
N GLU A 56 14.93 -18.05 17.50
CA GLU A 56 16.04 -18.42 16.62
C GLU A 56 16.31 -17.31 15.58
N PRO A 57 17.59 -17.09 15.23
CA PRO A 57 17.93 -16.18 14.15
C PRO A 57 17.49 -16.78 12.80
N LEU A 58 16.90 -15.95 11.92
CA LEU A 58 16.53 -16.41 10.59
C LEU A 58 17.78 -16.82 9.79
N THR A 59 17.65 -17.90 9.02
CA THR A 59 18.64 -18.35 8.04
C THR A 59 18.79 -17.35 6.89
N ILE A 60 19.89 -17.44 6.14
CA ILE A 60 20.12 -16.59 4.95
C ILE A 60 18.97 -16.72 3.94
N LYS A 61 18.46 -17.94 3.72
CA LYS A 61 17.35 -18.18 2.78
C LYS A 61 16.04 -17.53 3.25
N GLN A 62 15.75 -17.60 4.54
CA GLN A 62 14.57 -16.95 5.13
C GLN A 62 14.69 -15.42 5.04
N ARG A 63 15.85 -14.87 5.38
CA ARG A 63 16.14 -13.43 5.22
C ARG A 63 16.00 -12.95 3.78
N GLN A 64 16.45 -13.75 2.81
CA GLN A 64 16.29 -13.44 1.40
C GLN A 64 14.81 -13.39 0.97
N ALA A 65 13.96 -14.25 1.53
CA ALA A 65 12.52 -14.20 1.27
C ALA A 65 11.91 -12.88 1.80
N TRP A 66 12.27 -12.46 3.01
CA TRP A 66 11.84 -11.19 3.57
C TRP A 66 12.40 -9.97 2.82
N ALA A 67 13.61 -10.05 2.27
CA ALA A 67 14.16 -9.02 1.40
C ALA A 67 13.35 -8.84 0.10
N ARG A 68 12.80 -9.94 -0.45
CA ARG A 68 11.91 -9.88 -1.62
C ARG A 68 10.57 -9.23 -1.27
N VAL A 69 10.01 -9.53 -0.10
CA VAL A 69 8.81 -8.85 0.40
C VAL A 69 9.07 -7.36 0.51
N ALA A 70 10.14 -6.94 1.19
CA ALA A 70 10.50 -5.52 1.33
C ALA A 70 10.69 -4.83 -0.03
N ALA A 71 11.40 -5.46 -0.96
CA ALA A 71 11.60 -4.91 -2.31
C ALA A 71 10.28 -4.72 -3.05
N TYR A 72 9.36 -5.69 -2.97
CA TYR A 72 8.06 -5.57 -3.61
C TYR A 72 7.17 -4.53 -2.94
N THR A 73 7.12 -4.45 -1.61
CA THR A 73 6.38 -3.40 -0.89
C THR A 73 6.87 -2.00 -1.29
N ALA A 74 8.19 -1.80 -1.46
CA ALA A 74 8.73 -0.53 -1.94
C ALA A 74 8.30 -0.20 -3.38
N GLN A 75 8.14 -1.20 -4.26
CA GLN A 75 7.61 -1.01 -5.61
C GLN A 75 6.14 -0.56 -5.56
N VAL A 76 5.32 -1.20 -4.71
CA VAL A 76 3.91 -0.84 -4.53
C VAL A 76 3.79 0.59 -3.99
N ILE A 77 4.57 0.96 -2.97
CA ILE A 77 4.64 2.34 -2.45
C ILE A 77 4.95 3.33 -3.57
N GLN A 78 5.93 3.03 -4.43
CA GLN A 78 6.27 3.90 -5.56
C GLN A 78 5.15 4.01 -6.60
N GLY A 79 4.43 2.92 -6.86
CA GLY A 79 3.26 2.90 -7.74
C GLY A 79 2.16 3.82 -7.22
N ILE A 80 1.77 3.62 -5.97
CA ILE A 80 0.73 4.42 -5.29
C ILE A 80 1.16 5.89 -5.14
N ALA A 81 2.45 6.16 -4.93
CA ALA A 81 3.00 7.51 -4.88
C ALA A 81 2.97 8.23 -6.25
N LYS A 82 2.83 7.51 -7.37
CA LYS A 82 2.70 8.08 -8.71
C LYS A 82 1.26 8.19 -9.20
N GLY A 83 0.39 7.27 -8.81
CA GLY A 83 -1.03 7.27 -9.19
C GLY A 83 -1.87 6.40 -8.27
N PHE A 84 -3.15 6.72 -8.14
CA PHE A 84 -4.10 5.96 -7.33
C PHE A 84 -5.12 5.28 -8.25
N ASP A 85 -4.80 4.04 -8.63
CA ASP A 85 -5.69 3.15 -9.39
C ASP A 85 -6.09 1.99 -8.46
N GLU A 86 -7.36 1.96 -8.08
CA GLU A 86 -7.90 0.99 -7.12
C GLU A 86 -7.71 -0.46 -7.59
N HIS A 87 -7.91 -0.73 -8.89
CA HIS A 87 -7.76 -2.07 -9.44
C HIS A 87 -6.30 -2.53 -9.40
N GLN A 88 -5.37 -1.63 -9.75
CA GLN A 88 -3.95 -1.96 -9.70
C GLN A 88 -3.47 -2.18 -8.25
N ILE A 89 -3.99 -1.39 -7.30
CA ILE A 89 -3.69 -1.53 -5.88
C ILE A 89 -4.15 -2.89 -5.36
N ASP A 90 -5.36 -3.33 -5.71
CA ASP A 90 -5.87 -4.64 -5.30
C ASP A 90 -4.99 -5.79 -5.82
N GLU A 91 -4.58 -5.76 -7.09
CA GLU A 91 -3.66 -6.75 -7.66
C GLU A 91 -2.29 -6.76 -6.96
N ASP A 92 -1.74 -5.58 -6.68
CA ASP A 92 -0.46 -5.42 -6.00
C ASP A 92 -0.53 -5.95 -4.56
N LEU A 93 -1.63 -5.69 -3.85
CA LEU A 93 -1.85 -6.18 -2.50
C LEU A 93 -2.02 -7.71 -2.47
N ALA A 94 -2.76 -8.29 -3.43
CA ALA A 94 -2.90 -9.74 -3.54
C ALA A 94 -1.57 -10.46 -3.77
N LYS A 95 -0.70 -9.87 -4.61
CA LYS A 95 0.65 -10.41 -4.83
C LYS A 95 1.56 -10.22 -3.61
N LEU A 96 1.45 -9.09 -2.92
CA LEU A 96 2.18 -8.85 -1.67
C LEU A 96 1.79 -9.89 -0.62
N GLU A 97 0.51 -10.20 -0.49
CA GLU A 97 0.00 -11.25 0.41
C GLU A 97 0.60 -12.62 0.06
N ALA A 98 0.63 -12.99 -1.22
CA ALA A 98 1.24 -14.25 -1.66
C ALA A 98 2.73 -14.35 -1.27
N LEU A 99 3.50 -13.26 -1.45
CA LEU A 99 4.91 -13.21 -1.07
C LEU A 99 5.13 -13.30 0.44
N ILE A 100 4.27 -12.65 1.23
CA ILE A 100 4.29 -12.73 2.69
C ILE A 100 4.00 -14.17 3.13
N ASN A 101 3.00 -14.82 2.55
CA ASN A 101 2.65 -16.20 2.86
C ASN A 101 3.79 -17.16 2.53
N GLU A 102 4.46 -16.98 1.39
CA GLU A 102 5.65 -17.77 1.02
C GLU A 102 6.81 -17.55 2.00
N ALA A 103 7.11 -16.29 2.37
CA ALA A 103 8.16 -15.97 3.32
C ALA A 103 7.86 -16.51 4.72
N ALA A 104 6.61 -16.42 5.17
CA ALA A 104 6.16 -16.94 6.45
C ALA A 104 6.25 -18.47 6.50
N ALA A 105 5.82 -19.18 5.44
CA ALA A 105 5.93 -20.63 5.35
C ALA A 105 7.39 -21.10 5.49
N LYS A 106 8.31 -20.44 4.78
CA LYS A 106 9.76 -20.73 4.85
C LYS A 106 10.38 -20.43 6.21
N THR A 107 9.74 -19.58 7.02
CA THR A 107 10.24 -19.19 8.35
C THR A 107 9.70 -20.11 9.46
N LYS A 108 8.55 -20.77 9.22
CA LYS A 108 7.98 -21.77 10.16
C LYS A 108 8.61 -23.17 10.05
N THR A 109 9.34 -23.43 8.96
CA THR A 109 10.04 -24.70 8.69
C THR A 109 11.49 -24.59 9.13
#